data_AF-A0A3D1A7V7-F1
#
_entry.id   AF-A0A3D1A7V7-F1
#
_cell.length_a   1.000
_cell.length_b   1.000
_cell.length_c   1.000
_cell.angle_alpha   90.00
_cell.angle_beta   90.00
_cell.angle_gamma   90.00
#
_symmetry.space_group_name_H-M   'P 1'
#
loop_
_entity.id
_entity.type
_entity.pdbx_description
1 polymer ?
#
loop_
_entity_poly.entity_id
_entity_poly.type
_entity_poly.pdbx_seq_one_letter_code
_entity_poly.pdbx_strand_id
1 'polypeptide(L)'
;MKNKKTEDLEGNTGELVNALQSANRQILSLENQLDEYRWLEESLRKRTKDLNERVKELECLYAVSNSLPSANNLAELLLSVCETLPKGFQFPASSWVSIEVYRQKFTTRGFRPSVHRITRDIKTRGETVGGVSVCIGPVYDRDHKHAVLPEEERLVEMVAAMIGKLLESKLAD
;
A
#
# COMPACT_ATOMS: atom_id res chain seq x y z
N MET A 1 -70.02 -34.27 17.33
CA MET A 1 -69.44 -32.91 17.23
C MET A 1 -67.93 -32.83 17.54
N LYS A 2 -67.20 -33.95 17.74
CA LYS A 2 -65.75 -33.90 18.04
C LYS A 2 -64.81 -33.97 16.82
N ASN A 3 -65.25 -34.45 15.65
CA ASN A 3 -64.35 -34.67 14.48
C ASN A 3 -63.98 -33.41 13.68
N LYS A 4 -64.87 -32.41 13.58
CA LYS A 4 -64.61 -31.20 12.76
C LYS A 4 -63.52 -30.30 13.37
N LYS A 5 -63.42 -30.26 14.70
CA LYS A 5 -62.41 -29.48 15.41
C LYS A 5 -61.00 -30.07 15.29
N THR A 6 -60.88 -31.39 15.23
CA THR A 6 -59.59 -32.09 15.09
C THR A 6 -59.06 -32.02 13.66
N GLU A 7 -59.92 -32.11 12.64
CA GLU A 7 -59.52 -31.91 11.23
C GLU A 7 -59.09 -30.46 10.95
N ASP A 8 -59.79 -29.46 11.52
CA ASP A 8 -59.41 -28.05 11.39
C ASP A 8 -58.09 -27.72 12.11
N LEU A 9 -57.80 -28.39 13.23
CA LEU A 9 -56.53 -28.24 13.97
C LEU A 9 -55.35 -28.88 13.24
N GLU A 10 -55.53 -30.09 12.70
CA GLU A 10 -54.50 -30.80 11.92
C GLU A 10 -54.17 -30.07 10.60
N GLY A 11 -55.18 -29.54 9.92
CA GLY A 11 -55.01 -28.71 8.72
C GLY A 11 -54.20 -27.44 8.99
N ASN A 12 -54.52 -26.72 10.07
CA ASN A 12 -53.81 -25.51 10.47
C ASN A 12 -52.35 -25.78 10.88
N THR A 13 -52.09 -26.90 11.58
CA THR A 13 -50.70 -27.30 11.90
C THR A 13 -49.88 -27.67 10.66
N GLY A 14 -50.48 -28.31 9.66
CA GLY A 14 -49.79 -28.62 8.40
C GLY A 14 -49.40 -27.38 7.60
N GLU A 15 -50.30 -26.38 7.55
CA GLU A 15 -50.03 -25.08 6.92
C GLU A 15 -48.91 -24.31 7.64
N LEU A 16 -48.93 -24.30 8.97
CA LEU A 16 -47.87 -23.70 9.80
C LEU A 16 -46.51 -24.36 9.56
N VAL A 17 -46.46 -25.70 9.48
CA VAL A 17 -45.21 -26.43 9.22
C VAL A 17 -44.67 -26.11 7.82
N ASN A 18 -45.54 -26.05 6.81
CA ASN A 18 -45.14 -25.69 5.44
C ASN A 18 -44.61 -24.25 5.34
N ALA A 19 -45.26 -23.32 6.04
CA ALA A 19 -44.82 -21.92 6.13
C ALA A 19 -43.47 -21.80 6.85
N LEU A 20 -43.25 -22.58 7.92
CA LEU A 20 -41.97 -22.61 8.63
C LEU A 20 -40.85 -23.19 7.76
N GLN A 21 -41.12 -24.25 7.01
CA GLN A 21 -40.15 -24.84 6.08
C GLN A 21 -39.82 -23.93 4.89
N SER A 22 -40.79 -23.16 4.38
CA SER A 22 -40.53 -22.19 3.33
C SER A 22 -39.69 -21.03 3.85
N ALA A 23 -40.02 -20.50 5.04
CA ALA A 23 -39.23 -19.46 5.71
C ALA A 23 -37.80 -19.91 6.00
N ASN A 24 -37.60 -21.14 6.51
CA ASN A 24 -36.26 -21.66 6.79
C ASN A 24 -35.42 -21.80 5.50
N ARG A 25 -36.03 -22.22 4.38
CA ARG A 25 -35.34 -22.25 3.07
C ARG A 25 -34.95 -20.85 2.60
N GLN A 26 -35.82 -19.85 2.82
CA GLN A 26 -35.51 -18.46 2.48
C GLN A 26 -34.37 -17.90 3.34
N ILE A 27 -34.38 -18.18 4.65
CA ILE A 27 -33.30 -17.78 5.57
C ILE A 27 -31.96 -18.34 5.10
N LEU A 28 -31.88 -19.64 4.83
CA LEU A 28 -30.64 -20.28 4.35
C LEU A 28 -30.15 -19.68 3.02
N SER A 29 -31.08 -19.35 2.11
CA SER A 29 -30.74 -18.69 0.85
C SER A 29 -30.17 -17.28 1.08
N LEU A 30 -30.76 -16.52 2.00
CA LEU A 30 -30.31 -15.17 2.34
C LEU A 30 -28.95 -15.19 3.05
N GLU A 31 -28.71 -16.16 3.93
CA GLU A 31 -27.42 -16.34 4.60
C GLU A 31 -26.30 -16.60 3.57
N ASN A 32 -26.53 -17.50 2.61
CA ASN A 32 -25.57 -17.74 1.52
C ASN A 32 -25.30 -16.46 0.70
N GLN A 33 -26.34 -15.69 0.38
CA GLN A 33 -26.17 -14.42 -0.33
C GLN A 33 -25.36 -13.41 0.49
N LEU A 34 -25.60 -13.31 1.81
CA LEU A 34 -24.85 -12.42 2.69
C LEU A 34 -23.37 -12.80 2.75
N ASP A 35 -23.05 -14.09 2.78
CA ASP A 35 -21.66 -14.54 2.78
C ASP A 35 -20.98 -14.25 1.44
N GLU A 36 -21.67 -14.42 0.31
CA GLU A 36 -21.19 -13.98 -1.00
C GLU A 36 -20.93 -12.46 -1.04
N TYR A 37 -21.86 -11.65 -0.52
CA TYR A 37 -21.70 -10.20 -0.45
C TYR A 37 -20.50 -9.78 0.41
N ARG A 38 -20.32 -10.41 1.57
CA ARG A 38 -19.17 -10.14 2.46
C ARG A 38 -17.85 -10.49 1.78
N TRP A 39 -17.78 -11.63 1.11
CA TRP A 39 -16.58 -12.03 0.38
C TRP A 39 -16.27 -11.07 -0.76
N LEU A 40 -17.29 -10.62 -1.48
CA LEU A 40 -17.15 -9.64 -2.56
C LEU A 40 -16.68 -8.29 -2.04
N GLU A 41 -17.26 -7.81 -0.94
CA GLU A 41 -16.88 -6.56 -0.28
C GLU A 41 -15.41 -6.60 0.16
N GLU A 42 -14.97 -7.68 0.81
CA GLU A 42 -13.57 -7.84 1.22
C GLU A 42 -12.62 -7.87 0.01
N SER A 43 -13.02 -8.58 -1.05
CA SER A 43 -12.24 -8.68 -2.29
C SER A 43 -12.12 -7.32 -2.98
N LEU A 44 -13.20 -6.53 -3.03
CA LEU A 44 -13.19 -5.17 -3.56
C LEU A 44 -12.32 -4.26 -2.71
N ARG A 45 -12.47 -4.31 -1.38
CA ARG A 45 -11.67 -3.53 -0.43
C ARG A 45 -10.18 -3.78 -0.64
N LYS A 46 -9.78 -5.05 -0.77
CA LYS A 46 -8.39 -5.43 -1.04
C LYS A 46 -7.88 -4.85 -2.36
N ARG A 47 -8.63 -5.02 -3.46
CA ARG A 47 -8.24 -4.48 -4.77
C ARG A 47 -8.12 -2.97 -4.78
N THR A 48 -9.07 -2.27 -4.16
CA THR A 48 -9.03 -0.81 -4.05
C THR A 48 -7.81 -0.35 -3.27
N LYS A 49 -7.46 -1.05 -2.19
CA LYS A 49 -6.23 -0.77 -1.44
C LYS A 49 -4.99 -0.95 -2.33
N ASP A 50 -4.86 -2.08 -3.02
CA ASP A 50 -3.70 -2.36 -3.88
C ASP A 50 -3.56 -1.33 -5.01
N LEU A 51 -4.68 -0.90 -5.60
CA LEU A 51 -4.71 0.15 -6.62
C LEU A 51 -4.25 1.51 -6.06
N ASN A 52 -4.73 1.89 -4.87
CA ASN A 52 -4.33 3.14 -4.24
C ASN A 52 -2.83 3.17 -3.93
N GLU A 53 -2.26 2.06 -3.45
CA GLU A 53 -0.81 1.94 -3.24
C GLU A 53 -0.04 2.11 -4.56
N ARG A 54 -0.53 1.54 -5.65
CA ARG A 54 0.11 1.68 -6.97
C ARG A 54 0.04 3.11 -7.51
N VAL A 55 -1.09 3.79 -7.34
CA VAL A 55 -1.22 5.21 -7.72
C VAL A 55 -0.21 6.06 -6.95
N LYS A 56 -0.13 5.88 -5.63
CA LYS A 56 0.84 6.59 -4.77
C LYS A 56 2.29 6.36 -5.21
N GLU A 57 2.65 5.12 -5.51
CA GLU A 57 3.99 4.77 -6.02
C GLU A 57 4.29 5.49 -7.35
N LEU A 58 3.35 5.42 -8.31
CA LEU A 58 3.49 6.05 -9.62
C LEU A 58 3.59 7.58 -9.53
N GLU A 59 2.77 8.22 -8.69
CA GLU A 59 2.83 9.65 -8.45
C GLU A 59 4.18 10.07 -7.87
N CYS A 60 4.71 9.29 -6.92
CA CYS A 60 6.03 9.54 -6.35
C CYS A 60 7.15 9.39 -7.39
N LEU A 61 7.13 8.30 -8.17
CA LEU A 61 8.11 8.07 -9.23
C LEU A 61 8.05 9.14 -10.32
N TYR A 62 6.84 9.57 -10.69
CA TYR A 62 6.65 10.64 -11.66
C TYR A 62 7.18 11.98 -11.14
N ALA A 63 6.90 12.33 -9.87
CA ALA A 63 7.41 13.54 -9.25
C ALA A 63 8.95 13.55 -9.18
N VAL A 64 9.57 12.40 -8.82
CA VAL A 64 11.03 12.24 -8.86
C VAL A 64 11.56 12.36 -10.29
N SER A 65 10.97 11.65 -11.25
CA SER A 65 11.43 11.67 -12.64
C SER A 65 11.35 13.05 -13.27
N ASN A 66 10.36 13.88 -12.89
CA ASN A 66 10.21 15.23 -13.38
C ASN A 66 11.18 16.23 -12.75
N SER A 67 11.72 15.96 -11.56
CA SER A 67 12.72 16.85 -10.96
C SER A 67 14.11 16.65 -11.58
N LEU A 68 14.43 15.44 -12.06
CA LEU A 68 15.71 15.06 -12.66
C LEU A 68 16.22 15.98 -13.80
N PRO A 69 15.41 16.40 -14.79
CA PRO A 69 15.90 17.16 -15.96
C PRO A 69 16.07 18.66 -15.70
N SER A 70 15.39 19.22 -14.70
CA SER A 70 15.32 20.68 -14.49
C SER A 70 16.45 21.25 -13.62
N ALA A 71 17.27 20.40 -13.02
CA ALA A 71 18.31 20.82 -12.09
C ALA A 71 19.67 20.96 -12.79
N ASN A 72 20.15 22.20 -12.90
CA ASN A 72 21.53 22.50 -13.31
C ASN A 72 22.55 21.99 -12.27
N ASN A 73 22.10 21.80 -11.01
CA ASN A 73 22.92 21.37 -9.89
C ASN A 73 22.48 19.99 -9.37
N LEU A 74 23.37 19.00 -9.42
CA LEU A 74 23.13 17.65 -8.91
C LEU A 74 22.74 17.65 -7.42
N ALA A 75 23.30 18.55 -6.61
CA ALA A 75 23.00 18.63 -5.19
C ALA A 75 21.54 19.02 -4.93
N GLU A 76 21.04 20.05 -5.63
CA GLU A 76 19.65 20.50 -5.52
C GLU A 76 18.67 19.40 -5.95
N LEU A 77 19.04 18.66 -7.00
CA LEU A 77 18.27 17.53 -7.44
C LEU A 77 18.15 16.44 -6.38
N LEU A 78 19.29 15.99 -5.83
CA LEU A 78 19.30 14.93 -4.82
C LEU A 78 18.57 15.35 -3.54
N LEU A 79 18.62 16.63 -3.16
CA LEU A 79 17.79 17.18 -2.09
C LEU A 79 16.30 17.16 -2.44
N SER A 80 15.93 17.55 -3.66
CA SER A 80 14.54 17.47 -4.12
C SER A 80 14.00 16.03 -4.09
N VAL A 81 14.82 15.04 -4.48
CA VAL A 81 14.47 13.61 -4.37
C VAL A 81 14.30 13.21 -2.90
N CYS A 82 15.20 13.64 -2.01
CA CYS A 82 15.06 13.38 -0.57
C CYS A 82 13.72 13.88 -0.04
N GLU A 83 13.29 15.10 -0.40
CA GLU A 83 12.03 15.68 0.07
C GLU A 83 10.78 15.08 -0.60
N THR A 84 10.93 14.46 -1.77
CA THR A 84 9.80 13.90 -2.52
C THR A 84 9.52 12.44 -2.14
N LEU A 85 10.56 11.64 -1.96
CA LEU A 85 10.46 10.19 -1.74
C LEU A 85 9.56 9.78 -0.54
N PRO A 86 9.53 10.50 0.61
CA PRO A 86 8.65 10.16 1.73
C PRO A 86 7.18 10.10 1.35
N LYS A 87 6.73 10.85 0.33
CA LYS A 87 5.32 10.88 -0.09
C LYS A 87 4.83 9.53 -0.63
N GLY A 88 5.75 8.68 -1.09
CA GLY A 88 5.44 7.33 -1.54
C GLY A 88 5.24 6.30 -0.41
N PHE A 89 5.50 6.67 0.85
CA PHE A 89 5.43 5.77 2.00
C PHE A 89 4.06 5.79 2.67
N GLN A 90 3.73 4.76 3.44
CA GLN A 90 2.48 4.73 4.23
C GLN A 90 2.42 5.89 5.25
N PHE A 91 3.58 6.27 5.81
CA PHE A 91 3.68 7.34 6.80
C PHE A 91 4.75 8.38 6.38
N PRO A 92 4.41 9.29 5.45
CA PRO A 92 5.36 10.27 4.92
C PRO A 92 6.02 11.15 6.00
N ALA A 93 5.24 11.58 7.00
CA ALA A 93 5.73 12.43 8.09
C ALA A 93 6.72 11.72 9.04
N SER A 94 6.76 10.39 9.01
CA SER A 94 7.65 9.55 9.80
C SER A 94 8.68 8.81 8.92
N SER A 95 8.88 9.26 7.69
CA SER A 95 9.84 8.69 6.75
C SER A 95 10.90 9.72 6.40
N TRP A 96 12.17 9.41 6.68
CA TRP A 96 13.30 10.31 6.42
C TRP A 96 14.27 9.68 5.43
N VAL A 97 14.69 10.45 4.43
CA VAL A 97 15.57 9.96 3.37
C VAL A 97 16.98 10.49 3.54
N SER A 98 17.94 9.64 3.23
CA SER A 98 19.34 9.97 3.07
C SER A 98 19.82 9.39 1.74
N ILE A 99 20.37 10.24 0.88
CA ILE A 99 21.04 9.83 -0.36
C ILE A 99 22.51 10.15 -0.21
N GLU A 100 23.36 9.16 -0.45
CA GLU A 100 24.81 9.35 -0.52
C GLU A 100 25.27 9.06 -1.94
N VAL A 101 26.05 9.97 -2.54
CA VAL A 101 26.64 9.84 -3.88
C VAL A 101 28.02 10.47 -3.86
N TYR A 102 29.06 9.74 -4.29
CA TYR A 102 30.46 10.24 -4.32
C TYR A 102 30.90 10.89 -2.99
N ARG A 103 30.57 10.24 -1.86
CA ARG A 103 30.85 10.71 -0.47
C ARG A 103 30.13 12.01 -0.06
N GLN A 104 29.22 12.52 -0.88
CA GLN A 104 28.34 13.63 -0.52
C GLN A 104 27.00 13.07 -0.06
N LYS A 105 26.54 13.58 1.09
CA LYS A 105 25.31 13.12 1.74
C LYS A 105 24.25 14.20 1.69
N PHE A 106 23.06 13.83 1.23
CA PHE A 106 21.87 14.65 1.13
C PHE A 106 20.78 14.01 1.97
N THR A 107 20.04 14.81 2.73
CA THR A 107 19.02 14.27 3.64
C THR A 107 17.78 15.13 3.63
N THR A 108 16.63 14.52 3.89
CA THR A 108 15.40 15.24 4.25
C THR A 108 15.63 16.15 5.44
N ARG A 109 14.94 17.29 5.48
CA ARG A 109 14.91 18.16 6.64
C ARG A 109 14.49 17.39 7.90
N GLY A 110 15.27 17.54 8.97
CA GLY A 110 14.96 16.91 10.25
C GLY A 110 15.25 15.40 10.32
N PHE A 111 16.09 14.87 9.42
CA PHE A 111 16.50 13.46 9.37
C PHE A 111 16.73 12.85 10.76
N ARG A 112 16.11 11.68 10.99
CA ARG A 112 16.27 10.88 12.20
C ARG A 112 16.73 9.47 11.82
N PRO A 113 17.86 8.99 12.37
CA PRO A 113 18.22 7.59 12.22
C PRO A 113 17.17 6.73 12.92
N SER A 114 16.80 5.61 12.28
CA SER A 114 15.92 4.59 12.84
C SER A 114 16.53 3.20 12.68
N VAL A 115 16.07 2.27 13.52
CA VAL A 115 16.33 0.83 13.42
C VAL A 115 15.68 0.26 12.17
N HIS A 116 14.47 0.73 11.83
CA HIS A 116 13.77 0.33 10.61
C HIS A 116 14.26 1.17 9.44
N ARG A 117 14.87 0.51 8.45
CA ARG A 117 15.46 1.16 7.30
C ARG A 117 15.41 0.30 6.06
N ILE A 118 15.15 0.94 4.92
CA ILE A 118 15.34 0.38 3.59
C ILE A 118 16.58 1.03 2.99
N THR A 119 17.51 0.24 2.47
CA THR A 119 18.70 0.75 1.77
C THR A 119 18.87 0.05 0.43
N ARG A 120 19.15 0.82 -0.62
CA ARG A 120 19.45 0.33 -1.96
C ARG A 120 20.65 1.07 -2.54
N ASP A 121 21.52 0.32 -3.21
CA ASP A 121 22.72 0.85 -3.84
C ASP A 121 22.37 1.68 -5.07
N ILE A 122 23.07 2.79 -5.24
CA ILE A 122 23.08 3.55 -6.49
C ILE A 122 24.25 3.04 -7.31
N LYS A 123 23.95 2.53 -8.51
CA LYS A 123 24.95 1.99 -9.44
C LYS A 123 25.03 2.81 -10.71
N THR A 124 26.23 3.02 -11.23
CA THR A 124 26.52 3.63 -12.55
C THR A 124 27.51 2.74 -13.26
N ARG A 125 27.18 2.32 -14.49
CA ARG A 125 27.95 1.39 -15.32
C ARG A 125 28.35 0.11 -14.57
N GLY A 126 27.50 -0.34 -13.65
CA GLY A 126 27.71 -1.53 -12.82
C GLY A 126 28.43 -1.28 -11.49
N GLU A 127 29.05 -0.11 -11.30
CA GLU A 127 29.80 0.23 -10.09
C GLU A 127 28.92 0.96 -9.06
N THR A 128 29.04 0.58 -7.79
CA THR A 128 28.32 1.24 -6.69
C THR A 128 29.01 2.57 -6.36
N VAL A 129 28.28 3.68 -6.50
CA VAL A 129 28.78 5.05 -6.24
C VAL A 129 28.14 5.70 -5.02
N GLY A 130 27.21 5.00 -4.38
CA GLY A 130 26.36 5.57 -3.37
C GLY A 130 25.19 4.67 -2.97
N GLY A 131 24.23 5.25 -2.25
CA GLY A 131 23.02 4.55 -1.83
C GLY A 131 21.88 5.49 -1.44
N VAL A 132 20.65 5.00 -1.62
CA VAL A 132 19.43 5.61 -1.09
C VAL A 132 19.03 4.85 0.17
N SER A 133 18.81 5.57 1.26
CA SER A 133 18.32 5.02 2.52
C SER A 133 17.09 5.75 3.00
N VAL A 134 16.06 5.01 3.41
CA VAL A 134 14.85 5.57 4.05
C VAL A 134 14.73 5.00 5.45
N CYS A 135 14.78 5.88 6.45
CA CYS A 135 14.55 5.56 7.85
C CYS A 135 13.07 5.77 8.19
N ILE A 136 12.47 4.78 8.84
CA ILE A 136 11.05 4.81 9.20
C ILE A 136 10.94 4.94 10.72
N GLY A 137 10.30 6.00 11.18
CA GLY A 137 10.09 6.26 12.60
C GLY A 137 9.11 5.29 13.24
N PRO A 138 9.10 5.20 14.58
CA PRO A 138 8.07 4.46 15.29
C PRO A 138 6.71 5.12 14.99
N VAL A 139 5.79 4.34 14.42
CA VAL A 139 4.41 4.78 14.19
C VAL A 139 3.58 4.20 15.31
N TYR A 140 3.01 5.07 16.15
CA TYR A 140 2.12 4.67 17.23
C TYR A 140 0.73 4.34 16.65
N ASP A 141 0.65 3.29 15.82
CA ASP A 141 -0.61 2.69 15.42
C ASP A 141 -0.93 1.53 16.38
N ARG A 142 -2.20 1.47 16.84
CA ARG A 142 -2.67 0.44 17.78
C ARG A 142 -2.51 -0.97 17.20
N ASP A 143 -2.49 -1.09 15.87
CA ASP A 143 -2.44 -2.36 15.14
C ASP A 143 -1.03 -2.85 14.76
N HIS A 144 0.03 -2.19 15.24
CA HIS A 144 1.42 -2.69 15.19
C HIS A 144 1.93 -3.17 13.82
N LYS A 145 1.52 -2.57 12.69
CA LYS A 145 2.15 -2.90 11.39
C LYS A 145 3.38 -2.02 11.15
N HIS A 146 4.46 -2.33 11.87
CA HIS A 146 5.82 -1.80 11.65
C HIS A 146 6.52 -2.45 10.44
N ALA A 147 5.76 -2.96 9.48
CA ALA A 147 6.29 -3.68 8.34
C ALA A 147 6.47 -2.71 7.17
N VAL A 148 7.72 -2.58 6.71
CA VAL A 148 8.00 -2.06 5.38
C VAL A 148 7.19 -2.84 4.37
N LEU A 149 6.44 -2.15 3.52
CA LEU A 149 5.67 -2.80 2.46
C LEU A 149 6.60 -3.22 1.31
N PRO A 150 6.34 -4.36 0.62
CA PRO A 150 7.09 -4.74 -0.58
C PRO A 150 7.10 -3.65 -1.66
N GLU A 151 6.04 -2.84 -1.72
CA GLU A 151 5.90 -1.68 -2.60
C GLU A 151 6.89 -0.57 -2.23
N GLU A 152 7.13 -0.32 -0.94
CA GLU A 152 8.08 0.69 -0.45
C GLU A 152 9.52 0.28 -0.77
N GLU A 153 9.85 -1.02 -0.65
CA GLU A 153 11.16 -1.52 -1.08
C GLU A 153 11.39 -1.33 -2.58
N ARG A 154 10.39 -1.68 -3.40
CA ARG A 154 10.43 -1.49 -4.85
C ARG A 154 10.58 -0.02 -5.23
N LEU A 155 9.88 0.88 -4.54
CA LEU A 155 9.99 2.32 -4.76
C LEU A 155 11.42 2.82 -4.54
N VAL A 156 12.06 2.43 -3.43
CA VAL A 156 13.45 2.83 -3.13
C VAL A 156 14.43 2.27 -4.15
N GLU A 157 14.22 1.03 -4.60
CA GLU A 157 15.04 0.40 -5.64
C GLU A 157 14.95 1.16 -6.98
N MET A 158 13.72 1.49 -7.41
CA MET A 158 13.51 2.25 -8.64
C MET A 158 14.12 3.65 -8.57
N VAL A 159 14.02 4.33 -7.43
CA VAL A 159 14.62 5.66 -7.24
C VAL A 159 16.14 5.58 -7.28
N ALA A 160 16.76 4.58 -6.65
CA ALA A 160 18.19 4.38 -6.72
C ALA A 160 18.67 4.14 -8.17
N ALA A 161 17.93 3.34 -8.94
CA ALA A 161 18.20 3.08 -10.35
C ALA A 161 18.06 4.35 -11.22
N MET A 162 17.03 5.18 -10.98
CA MET A 162 16.83 6.45 -11.69
C MET A 162 17.99 7.42 -11.44
N ILE A 163 18.45 7.54 -10.19
CA ILE A 163 19.61 8.38 -9.85
C ILE A 163 20.86 7.85 -10.56
N GLY A 164 21.10 6.53 -10.51
CA GLY A 164 22.23 5.90 -11.20
C GLY A 164 22.26 6.23 -12.69
N LYS A 165 21.13 6.08 -13.38
CA LYS A 165 20.99 6.41 -14.80
C LYS A 165 21.23 7.89 -15.11
N LEU A 166 20.74 8.80 -14.26
CA LEU A 166 21.02 10.23 -14.43
C LEU A 166 22.51 10.55 -14.29
N LEU A 167 23.21 9.91 -13.34
CA LEU A 167 24.65 10.08 -13.18
C LEU A 167 25.43 9.58 -14.40
N GLU A 168 24.99 8.47 -15.02
CA GLU A 168 25.61 7.97 -16.26
C GLU A 168 25.51 8.98 -17.40
N SER A 169 24.34 9.61 -17.56
CA SER A 169 24.11 10.64 -18.59
C SER A 169 24.97 11.88 -18.35
N LYS A 170 25.03 12.40 -17.11
CA LYS A 170 25.87 13.56 -16.78
C LYS A 170 27.38 13.29 -16.86
N LEU A 171 27.82 12.03 -16.83
CA LEU A 171 29.23 11.63 -17.03
C LEU A 171 29.59 11.43 -18.51
N ALA A 172 28.59 11.38 -19.40
CA ALA A 172 28.79 11.22 -20.84
C ALA A 172 28.80 12.56 -21.60
N ASP A 173 28.28 13.63 -20.97
CA ASP A 173 28.38 15.03 -21.41
C ASP A 173 29.69 15.68 -20.94
#